data_AF-A0AAV9BMJ9-F1
#
_entry.id   AF-A0AAV9BMJ9-F1
#
_cell.length_a   1.000
_cell.length_b   1.000
_cell.length_c   1.000
_cell.angle_alpha   90.00
_cell.angle_beta   90.00
_cell.angle_gamma   90.00
#
_symmetry.space_group_name_H-M   'P 1'
#
loop_
_entity.id
_entity.type
_entity.pdbx_description
1 polymer ?
#
loop_
_entity_poly.entity_id
_entity_poly.type
_entity_poly.pdbx_seq_one_letter_code
_entity_poly.pdbx_strand_id
1 'polypeptide(L)'
;MARKKTKVVYITDDVTRRRTFAKRKRCLLKKVYELSVLCGVPACALVTAPGEPNNQPEIWPSIFDADNLIGRLRDLPASARDKHDLDQERFLSKEVERLKEQLGRLEKGNREAEAKVALMRCL
;
A
#
# COMPACT_ATOMS: atom_id res chain seq x y z
N MET A 1 -16.00 -16.29 12.26
CA MET A 1 -16.58 -15.38 11.24
C MET A 1 -15.46 -14.86 10.34
N ALA A 2 -15.59 -14.98 9.01
CA ALA A 2 -14.59 -14.45 8.10
C ALA A 2 -14.54 -12.92 8.20
N ARG A 3 -13.34 -12.36 8.42
CA ARG A 3 -13.16 -10.92 8.58
C ARG A 3 -13.46 -10.23 7.25
N LYS A 4 -14.39 -9.26 7.25
CA LYS A 4 -14.69 -8.45 6.06
C LYS A 4 -13.41 -7.78 5.54
N LYS A 5 -13.12 -7.93 4.24
CA LYS A 5 -12.01 -7.27 3.57
C LYS A 5 -12.10 -5.76 3.79
N THR A 6 -11.08 -5.15 4.36
CA THR A 6 -11.03 -3.71 4.60
C THR A 6 -10.56 -3.00 3.33
N LYS A 7 -11.28 -1.95 2.90
CA LYS A 7 -10.84 -1.07 1.81
C LYS A 7 -9.62 -0.26 2.27
N VAL A 8 -8.65 -0.04 1.39
CA VAL A 8 -7.49 0.82 1.65
C VAL A 8 -7.85 2.25 1.29
N VAL A 9 -8.50 2.94 2.24
CA VAL A 9 -8.93 4.34 2.13
C VAL A 9 -8.69 5.04 3.47
N TYR A 10 -8.73 6.37 3.47
CA TYR A 10 -8.66 7.14 4.71
C TYR A 10 -9.82 6.76 5.65
N ILE A 11 -9.51 6.47 6.91
CA ILE A 11 -10.53 6.13 7.92
C ILE A 11 -11.01 7.42 8.56
N THR A 12 -12.23 7.84 8.26
CA THR A 12 -12.82 9.10 8.75
C THR A 12 -13.07 9.07 10.26
N ASP A 13 -13.50 7.93 10.81
CA ASP A 13 -13.71 7.74 12.25
C ASP A 13 -12.37 7.79 13.02
N ASP A 14 -12.20 8.82 13.85
CA ASP A 14 -10.95 9.11 14.55
C ASP A 14 -10.53 8.02 15.53
N VAL A 15 -11.48 7.47 16.31
CA VAL A 15 -11.19 6.44 17.32
C VAL A 15 -10.72 5.15 16.63
N THR A 16 -11.42 4.77 15.57
CA THR A 16 -11.11 3.61 14.73
C THR A 16 -9.80 3.82 13.98
N ARG A 17 -9.54 5.02 13.45
CA ARG A 17 -8.29 5.37 12.78
C ARG A 17 -7.10 5.24 13.73
N ARG A 18 -7.17 5.81 14.94
CA ARG A 18 -6.10 5.73 15.95
C ARG A 18 -5.83 4.28 16.39
N ARG A 19 -6.87 3.52 16.70
CA ARG A 19 -6.74 2.09 17.08
C ARG A 19 -6.14 1.25 15.94
N THR A 20 -6.58 1.50 14.71
CA THR A 20 -6.09 0.81 13.52
C THR A 20 -4.63 1.18 13.25
N PHE A 21 -4.27 2.45 13.38
CA PHE A 21 -2.90 2.93 13.24
C PHE A 21 -1.96 2.26 14.24
N ALA A 22 -2.28 2.31 15.54
CA ALA A 22 -1.46 1.68 16.59
C ALA A 22 -1.24 0.18 16.34
N LYS A 23 -2.31 -0.54 15.94
CA LYS A 23 -2.21 -1.96 15.60
C LYS A 23 -1.36 -2.21 14.35
N ARG A 24 -1.62 -1.48 13.25
CA ARG A 24 -0.92 -1.67 11.98
C ARG A 24 0.55 -1.28 12.08
N LYS A 25 0.87 -0.20 12.79
CA LYS A 25 2.24 0.24 13.07
C LYS A 25 3.04 -0.86 13.76
N ARG A 26 2.54 -1.41 14.87
CA ARG A 26 3.18 -2.53 15.58
C ARG A 26 3.34 -3.76 14.69
N CYS A 27 2.32 -4.11 13.91
CA CYS A 27 2.38 -5.24 12.98
C CYS A 27 3.43 -5.01 11.87
N LEU A 28 3.52 -3.79 11.32
CA LEU A 28 4.48 -3.43 10.29
C LEU A 28 5.91 -3.57 10.81
N LEU A 29 6.21 -2.96 11.97
CA LEU A 29 7.56 -3.02 12.57
C LEU A 29 7.97 -4.46 12.87
N LYS A 30 7.05 -5.28 13.40
CA LYS A 30 7.29 -6.72 13.60
C LYS A 30 7.61 -7.43 12.28
N LYS A 31 6.89 -7.12 11.21
CA LYS A 31 7.12 -7.74 9.89
C LYS A 31 8.43 -7.31 9.26
N VAL A 32 8.84 -6.07 9.43
CA VAL A 32 10.15 -5.56 8.96
C VAL A 32 11.28 -6.25 9.73
N TYR A 33 11.15 -6.40 11.05
CA TYR A 33 12.09 -7.18 11.86
C TYR A 33 12.18 -8.64 11.39
N GLU A 34 11.05 -9.34 11.28
CA GLU A 34 11.00 -10.73 10.81
C GLU A 34 11.64 -10.88 9.42
N LEU A 35 11.34 -9.98 8.49
CA LEU A 35 11.94 -9.98 7.15
C LEU A 35 13.46 -9.83 7.23
N SER A 36 13.94 -8.89 8.03
CA SER A 36 15.38 -8.63 8.17
C SER A 36 16.11 -9.85 8.74
N VAL A 37 15.55 -10.49 9.77
CA VAL A 37 16.13 -11.67 10.42
C VAL A 37 16.05 -12.92 9.54
N LEU A 38 14.86 -13.24 9.03
CA LEU A 38 14.63 -14.50 8.30
C LEU A 38 15.31 -14.53 6.94
N CYS A 39 15.40 -13.38 6.27
CA CYS A 39 16.02 -13.30 4.95
C CYS A 39 17.46 -12.78 4.99
N GLY A 40 17.98 -12.37 6.16
CA GLY A 40 19.32 -11.81 6.30
C GLY A 40 19.51 -10.51 5.51
N VAL A 41 18.45 -9.71 5.34
CA VAL A 41 18.48 -8.48 4.55
C VAL A 41 18.49 -7.24 5.44
N PRO A 42 19.26 -6.19 5.11
CA PRO A 42 19.14 -4.90 5.77
C PRO A 42 17.76 -4.29 5.51
N ALA A 43 17.05 -3.90 6.56
CA ALA A 43 15.76 -3.22 6.45
C ALA A 43 15.61 -2.15 7.53
N CYS A 44 14.85 -1.11 7.23
CA CYS A 44 14.46 -0.08 8.20
C CYS A 44 13.02 0.35 7.94
N ALA A 45 12.40 0.97 8.94
CA ALA A 45 11.06 1.55 8.81
C ALA A 45 10.98 2.91 9.51
N LEU A 46 10.30 3.84 8.85
CA LEU A 46 9.96 5.17 9.34
C LEU A 46 8.44 5.33 9.31
N VAL A 47 7.80 5.54 10.45
CA VAL A 47 6.34 5.72 10.54
C VAL A 47 6.02 7.03 11.24
N THR A 48 5.36 7.94 10.52
CA THR A 48 4.87 9.21 11.06
C THR A 48 3.36 9.15 11.31
N ALA A 49 2.91 9.84 12.36
CA ALA A 49 1.51 9.98 12.72
C ALA A 49 1.14 11.47 12.70
N PRO A 50 0.57 12.00 11.59
CA PRO A 50 0.14 13.39 11.56
C PRO A 50 -0.92 13.63 12.64
N GLY A 51 -0.64 14.53 13.59
CA GLY A 51 -1.59 14.95 14.62
C GLY A 51 -1.53 14.22 15.96
N GLU A 52 -0.48 13.42 16.24
CA GLU A 52 -0.20 12.99 17.63
C GLU A 52 0.59 14.06 18.40
N PRO A 53 0.37 14.21 19.74
CA PRO A 53 0.91 15.32 20.54
C PRO A 53 2.42 15.52 20.45
N ASN A 54 3.16 14.44 20.17
CA ASN A 54 4.61 14.47 20.14
C ASN A 54 5.20 14.45 18.72
N ASN A 55 4.37 14.30 17.67
CA ASN A 55 4.73 14.27 16.23
C ASN A 55 6.06 13.55 15.87
N GLN A 56 6.54 12.67 16.73
CA GLN A 56 7.83 12.02 16.58
C GLN A 56 7.65 10.78 15.72
N PRO A 57 8.47 10.62 14.67
CA PRO A 57 8.45 9.40 13.89
C PRO A 57 8.89 8.22 14.74
N GLU A 58 8.20 7.10 14.62
CA GLU A 58 8.73 5.83 15.11
C GLU A 58 9.69 5.27 14.07
N ILE A 59 10.93 5.04 14.51
CA ILE A 59 12.03 4.61 13.66
C ILE A 59 12.54 3.27 14.16
N TRP A 60 12.74 2.33 13.24
CA TRP A 60 13.32 1.03 13.50
C TRP A 60 14.42 0.72 12.47
N PRO A 61 15.56 0.10 12.86
CA PRO A 61 15.90 -0.38 14.21
C PRO A 61 16.42 0.72 15.14
N SER A 62 17.26 1.61 14.62
CA SER A 62 17.71 2.83 15.29
C SER A 62 17.77 3.97 14.27
N ILE A 63 17.83 5.22 14.74
CA ILE A 63 17.95 6.38 13.86
C ILE A 63 19.22 6.28 13.01
N PHE A 64 20.34 5.91 13.64
CA PHE A 64 21.64 5.78 12.96
C PHE A 64 21.62 4.69 11.89
N ASP A 65 21.10 3.50 12.20
CA ASP A 65 21.07 2.39 11.25
C ASP A 65 20.12 2.66 10.08
N ALA A 66 18.98 3.29 10.36
CA ALA A 66 18.04 3.70 9.33
C ALA A 66 18.66 4.75 8.40
N ASP A 67 19.32 5.77 8.97
CA ASP A 67 19.98 6.82 8.18
C ASP A 67 21.11 6.25 7.31
N ASN A 68 21.94 5.37 7.86
CA ASN A 68 22.98 4.67 7.10
C ASN A 68 22.41 3.81 5.96
N LEU A 69 21.30 3.12 6.19
CA LEU A 69 20.65 2.32 5.16
C LEU A 69 20.03 3.19 4.06
N ILE A 70 19.41 4.31 4.43
CA ILE A 70 18.85 5.29 3.48
C ILE A 70 19.97 5.94 2.67
N GLY A 71 21.10 6.28 3.29
CA GLY A 71 22.29 6.79 2.60
C GLY A 71 22.78 5.82 1.53
N ARG A 72 22.99 4.55 1.92
CA ARG A 72 23.37 3.49 0.96
C ARG A 72 22.37 3.33 -0.19
N LEU A 73 21.06 3.41 0.10
CA LEU A 73 20.01 3.36 -0.93
C LEU A 73 20.12 4.54 -1.91
N ARG A 74 20.43 5.73 -1.41
CA ARG A 74 20.60 6.94 -2.22
C ARG A 74 21.87 6.90 -3.09
N ASP A 75 22.89 6.19 -2.64
CA ASP A 75 24.15 6.02 -3.38
C ASP A 75 24.05 4.97 -4.49
N LEU A 76 22.99 4.14 -4.50
CA LEU A 76 22.76 3.17 -5.59
C LEU A 76 22.45 3.87 -6.91
N PRO A 77 22.93 3.33 -8.06
CA PRO A 77 22.55 3.81 -9.38
C PRO A 77 21.03 3.84 -9.59
N ALA A 78 20.52 4.83 -10.33
CA ALA A 78 19.09 4.98 -10.59
C ALA A 78 18.45 3.71 -11.17
N SER A 79 19.13 3.02 -12.08
CA SER A 79 18.66 1.76 -12.67
C SER A 79 18.44 0.63 -11.65
N ALA A 80 19.24 0.58 -10.58
CA ALA A 80 19.07 -0.39 -9.49
C ALA A 80 17.96 0.04 -8.53
N ARG A 81 17.82 1.34 -8.29
CA ARG A 81 16.81 1.93 -7.42
C ARG A 81 15.41 1.82 -8.02
N ASP A 82 15.20 2.35 -9.22
CA ASP A 82 13.90 2.46 -9.89
C ASP A 82 13.24 1.12 -10.21
N LYS A 83 14.05 0.05 -10.32
CA LYS A 83 13.55 -1.31 -10.58
C LYS A 83 12.65 -1.82 -9.45
N HIS A 84 12.91 -1.41 -8.22
CA HIS A 84 12.23 -1.91 -7.03
C HIS A 84 11.65 -0.80 -6.15
N ASP A 85 11.87 0.46 -6.50
CA ASP A 85 11.30 1.59 -5.78
C ASP A 85 9.78 1.65 -5.99
N LEU A 86 9.06 1.80 -4.87
CA LEU A 86 7.61 1.87 -4.85
C LEU A 86 7.20 2.94 -3.84
N ASP A 87 6.96 4.13 -4.36
CA ASP A 87 6.34 5.21 -3.61
C ASP A 87 4.79 5.17 -3.73
N GLN A 88 4.15 6.08 -3.00
CA GLN A 88 2.70 6.20 -2.99
C GLN A 88 2.13 6.61 -4.36
N GLU A 89 2.81 7.47 -5.12
CA GLU A 89 2.36 7.96 -6.41
C GLU A 89 2.36 6.83 -7.46
N ARG A 90 3.47 6.08 -7.54
CA ARG A 90 3.62 4.90 -8.40
C ARG A 90 2.61 3.82 -8.02
N PHE A 91 2.39 3.58 -6.73
CA PHE A 91 1.39 2.62 -6.28
C PHE A 91 -0.03 3.04 -6.72
N LEU A 92 -0.41 4.28 -6.47
CA LEU A 92 -1.73 4.80 -6.84
C LEU A 92 -1.93 4.83 -8.36
N SER A 93 -0.89 5.17 -9.12
CA SER A 93 -0.95 5.16 -10.59
C SER A 93 -1.24 3.76 -11.13
N LYS A 94 -0.55 2.73 -10.61
CA LYS A 94 -0.81 1.32 -10.94
C LYS A 94 -2.23 0.90 -10.55
N GLU A 95 -2.71 1.33 -9.39
CA GLU A 95 -4.06 1.00 -8.93
C GLU A 95 -5.15 1.67 -9.78
N VAL A 96 -4.92 2.91 -10.23
CA VAL A 96 -5.81 3.61 -11.18
C VAL A 96 -5.85 2.87 -12.52
N GLU A 97 -4.71 2.47 -13.05
CA GLU A 97 -4.62 1.69 -14.28
C GLU A 97 -5.38 0.36 -14.15
N ARG A 98 -5.15 -0.37 -13.06
CA ARG A 98 -5.86 -1.62 -12.74
C ARG A 98 -7.37 -1.42 -12.69
N LEU A 99 -7.85 -0.33 -12.07
CA LEU A 99 -9.27 -0.02 -11.99
C LEU A 99 -9.87 0.36 -13.35
N LYS A 100 -9.13 1.10 -14.19
CA LYS A 100 -9.55 1.41 -15.57
C LYS A 100 -9.73 0.14 -16.40
N GLU A 101 -8.80 -0.81 -16.31
CA GLU A 101 -8.93 -2.11 -16.99
C GLU A 101 -10.15 -2.89 -16.52
N GLN A 102 -10.42 -2.91 -15.21
CA GLN A 102 -11.61 -3.57 -14.67
C GLN A 102 -12.90 -2.93 -15.17
N LEU A 103 -12.94 -1.60 -15.24
CA LEU A 103 -14.07 -0.86 -15.79
C LEU A 103 -14.32 -1.24 -17.26
N GLY A 104 -13.28 -1.24 -18.10
CA GLY A 104 -13.42 -1.61 -19.51
C GLY A 104 -13.94 -3.03 -19.73
N ARG A 105 -13.54 -3.99 -18.89
CA ARG A 105 -14.07 -5.37 -18.94
C ARG A 105 -15.55 -5.42 -18.58
N LEU A 106 -15.98 -4.66 -17.58
CA LEU A 106 -17.38 -4.58 -17.16
C LEU A 106 -18.24 -3.92 -18.24
N GLU A 107 -17.78 -2.82 -18.83
CA GLU A 107 -18.48 -2.14 -19.93
C GLU A 107 -18.66 -3.06 -21.14
N LYS A 108 -17.64 -3.82 -21.52
CA LYS A 108 -17.73 -4.80 -22.60
C LYS A 108 -18.78 -5.88 -22.29
N GLY A 109 -18.73 -6.45 -21.09
CA GLY A 109 -19.71 -7.45 -20.65
C GLY A 109 -21.14 -6.89 -20.63
N ASN A 110 -21.30 -5.62 -20.25
CA ASN A 110 -22.59 -4.96 -20.25
C ASN A 110 -23.14 -4.77 -21.67
N ARG A 111 -22.31 -4.34 -22.63
CA ARG A 111 -22.71 -4.24 -24.06
C ARG A 111 -23.12 -5.59 -24.64
N GLU A 112 -22.39 -6.65 -24.32
CA GLU A 112 -22.74 -8.02 -24.78
C GLU A 112 -24.08 -8.48 -24.18
N ALA A 113 -24.36 -8.15 -22.93
CA ALA A 113 -25.63 -8.46 -22.28
C ALA A 113 -26.78 -7.65 -22.90
N GLU A 114 -26.58 -6.35 -23.13
CA GLU A 114 -27.56 -5.47 -23.78
C GLU A 114 -27.92 -5.96 -25.19
N ALA A 115 -26.92 -6.37 -25.99
CA ALA A 115 -27.15 -6.94 -27.32
C ALA A 115 -27.99 -8.23 -27.28
N LYS A 116 -27.72 -9.12 -26.32
CA LYS A 116 -28.52 -10.34 -26.12
C LYS A 116 -29.97 -10.03 -25.72
N VAL A 117 -30.17 -9.07 -24.83
CA VAL A 117 -31.51 -8.62 -24.42
C VAL A 117 -32.26 -8.00 -25.59
N ALA A 118 -31.60 -7.18 -26.41
CA ALA A 118 -32.20 -6.60 -27.60
C ALA A 118 -32.63 -7.68 -28.61
N LEU A 119 -31.77 -8.67 -28.88
CA LEU A 119 -32.10 -9.80 -29.77
C LEU A 119 -33.32 -10.59 -29.26
N MET A 120 -33.38 -10.89 -27.96
CA MET A 120 -34.51 -11.61 -27.35
C MET A 120 -35.84 -10.85 -27.45
N ARG A 121 -35.82 -9.51 -27.50
CA ARG A 121 -37.04 -8.71 -27.67
C ARG A 121 -37.54 -8.64 -29.11
N CYS A 122 -36.71 -9.05 -30.08
CA CYS A 122 -37.05 -9.09 -31.49
C CYS A 122 -37.57 -10.48 -31.96
N LEU A 123 -37.61 -11.46 -31.05
CA LEU A 123 -38.20 -12.78 -31.22
C LEU A 123 -39.55 -12.86 -30.49
#